data_AF-A0A1X9T0Q9-F1
#
_entry.id   AF-A0A1X9T0Q9-F1
#
_cell.length_a   1.000
_cell.length_b   1.000
_cell.length_c   1.000
_cell.angle_alpha   90.00
_cell.angle_beta   90.00
_cell.angle_gamma   90.00
#
_symmetry.space_group_name_H-M   'P 1'
#
loop_
_entity.id
_entity.type
_entity.pdbx_description
1 polymer ?
#
loop_
_entity_poly.entity_id
_entity_poly.type
_entity_poly.pdbx_seq_one_letter_code
_entity_poly.pdbx_strand_id
1 'polypeptide(L)'
;MTINDFELEFGVNDFEFEIDTSTQTQVNEQVNEFQVKTKQEEMEEELKKNIDNLPKYATEALNALDEKEKIDKAMDEKIEILSEIRTPHEKRNFIEERINEAKSDENIKEALNALDEKEKIDKAMDALQKRHEQEKENLKKEFENKDGKDKQTQDSDNSKEKEKTEENSNAKNNNQGQQSTPKDEDYERALKEIEDRHAKELEDLQKRQDKNIDDFTKAINNLANATSIAKLLESLKEMDKALALIITNNKELVSLTDEQRLEKLELALKQNNSKEAVEELIKDLHKNIKTAQKGLDELELEKQNYVKLDRLNQKANKDPREVENLKKFMEKLDKETPNFKEHYPKTYEKSQKIIEKHKNQEHTKEKSQGMQR
;
A
#
# COMPACT_ATOMS: atom_id res chain seq x y z
N MET A 1 -71.61 -87.60 38.93
CA MET A 1 -72.31 -88.61 38.12
C MET A 1 -71.26 -89.24 37.23
N THR A 2 -71.04 -90.52 37.47
CA THR A 2 -70.15 -91.46 36.77
C THR A 2 -70.61 -91.74 35.34
N ILE A 3 -69.67 -92.27 34.55
CA ILE A 3 -69.75 -93.24 33.43
C ILE A 3 -68.57 -92.86 32.50
N ASN A 4 -67.38 -93.42 32.73
CA ASN A 4 -66.87 -94.73 32.31
C ASN A 4 -66.26 -94.70 30.90
N ASP A 5 -64.95 -94.93 30.89
CA ASP A 5 -64.25 -95.99 30.16
C ASP A 5 -64.61 -96.20 28.69
N PHE A 6 -63.66 -95.83 27.83
CA PHE A 6 -63.31 -96.65 26.68
C PHE A 6 -61.80 -96.58 26.45
N GLU A 7 -61.10 -97.59 26.96
CA GLU A 7 -59.76 -97.97 26.52
C GLU A 7 -59.84 -98.37 25.04
N LEU A 8 -58.97 -97.78 24.21
CA LEU A 8 -58.65 -98.28 22.88
C LEU A 8 -57.14 -98.42 22.79
N GLU A 9 -56.67 -99.60 23.15
CA GLU A 9 -55.37 -100.12 22.72
C GLU A 9 -55.34 -100.15 21.19
N PHE A 10 -54.49 -99.33 20.59
CA PHE A 10 -53.95 -99.62 19.26
C PHE A 10 -52.43 -99.62 19.38
N GLY A 11 -51.88 -100.80 19.06
CA GLY A 11 -50.46 -101.09 19.07
C GLY A 11 -49.67 -100.14 18.20
N VAL A 12 -48.44 -99.90 18.66
CA VAL A 12 -47.34 -99.32 17.91
C VAL A 12 -47.13 -100.20 16.66
N ASN A 13 -47.66 -99.76 15.53
CA ASN A 13 -47.18 -100.21 14.23
C ASN A 13 -46.46 -99.03 13.60
N ASP A 14 -45.14 -99.17 13.53
CA ASP A 14 -44.27 -98.40 12.66
C ASP A 14 -44.83 -98.45 11.23
N PHE A 15 -45.50 -97.38 10.82
CA PHE A 15 -45.68 -97.06 9.41
C PHE A 15 -44.69 -95.95 9.11
N GLU A 16 -43.49 -96.33 8.69
CA GLU A 16 -42.62 -95.45 7.93
C GLU A 16 -43.40 -95.00 6.69
N PHE A 17 -43.88 -93.75 6.72
CA PHE A 17 -44.32 -93.08 5.52
C PHE A 17 -43.05 -92.73 4.73
N GLU A 18 -42.57 -93.66 3.90
CA GLU A 18 -41.57 -93.36 2.88
C GLU A 18 -42.16 -92.29 1.96
N ILE A 19 -41.82 -91.03 2.24
CA ILE A 19 -41.96 -89.97 1.24
C ILE A 19 -40.97 -90.35 0.14
N ASP A 20 -41.51 -90.83 -0.98
CA ASP A 20 -40.73 -91.19 -2.16
C ASP A 20 -39.72 -90.07 -2.46
N THR A 21 -38.42 -90.38 -2.37
CA THR A 21 -37.31 -89.44 -2.58
C THR A 21 -37.44 -88.70 -3.93
N SER A 22 -38.12 -89.31 -4.90
CA SER A 22 -38.54 -88.69 -6.16
C SER A 22 -39.43 -87.46 -5.95
N THR A 23 -40.47 -87.58 -5.11
CA THR A 23 -41.39 -86.47 -4.79
C THR A 23 -40.74 -85.38 -3.95
N GLN A 24 -39.83 -85.72 -3.02
CA GLN A 24 -39.09 -84.71 -2.25
C GLN A 24 -38.10 -83.92 -3.11
N THR A 25 -37.48 -84.59 -4.10
CA THR A 25 -36.56 -83.95 -5.06
C THR A 25 -37.32 -83.03 -6.03
N GLN A 26 -38.48 -83.47 -6.56
CA GLN A 26 -39.32 -82.64 -7.41
C GLN A 26 -39.89 -81.40 -6.71
N VAL A 27 -40.29 -81.53 -5.44
CA VAL A 27 -40.77 -80.38 -4.64
C VAL A 27 -39.61 -79.41 -4.37
N ASN A 28 -38.40 -79.89 -4.07
CA ASN A 28 -37.23 -79.03 -3.87
C ASN A 28 -36.77 -78.33 -5.17
N GLU A 29 -36.83 -79.00 -6.31
CA GLU A 29 -36.56 -78.39 -7.62
C GLU A 29 -37.60 -77.31 -7.96
N GLN A 30 -38.88 -77.57 -7.74
CA GLN A 30 -39.95 -76.59 -7.95
C GLN A 30 -39.85 -75.39 -7.00
N VAL A 31 -39.48 -75.61 -5.73
CA VAL A 31 -39.25 -74.53 -4.76
C VAL A 31 -38.03 -73.69 -5.16
N ASN A 32 -36.95 -74.31 -5.62
CA ASN A 32 -35.77 -73.59 -6.11
C ASN A 32 -36.08 -72.81 -7.41
N GLU A 33 -36.80 -73.42 -8.35
CA GLU A 33 -37.18 -72.74 -9.60
C GLU A 33 -38.15 -71.58 -9.34
N PHE A 34 -39.07 -71.74 -8.38
CA PHE A 34 -39.95 -70.66 -7.92
C PHE A 34 -39.14 -69.54 -7.28
N GLN A 35 -38.22 -69.83 -6.34
CA GLN A 35 -37.35 -68.83 -5.72
C GLN A 35 -36.44 -68.10 -6.71
N VAL A 36 -35.94 -68.78 -7.73
CA VAL A 36 -35.14 -68.17 -8.80
C VAL A 36 -36.01 -67.24 -9.66
N LYS A 37 -37.23 -67.65 -10.01
CA LYS A 37 -38.20 -66.80 -10.71
C LYS A 37 -38.58 -65.58 -9.88
N THR A 38 -38.85 -65.73 -8.58
CA THR A 38 -39.18 -64.59 -7.71
C THR A 38 -38.02 -63.59 -7.64
N LYS A 39 -36.78 -64.08 -7.50
CA LYS A 39 -35.59 -63.21 -7.52
C LYS A 39 -35.37 -62.52 -8.87
N GLN A 40 -35.67 -63.21 -9.99
CA GLN A 40 -35.60 -62.59 -11.31
C GLN A 40 -36.68 -61.51 -11.49
N GLU A 41 -37.90 -61.76 -11.04
CA GLU A 41 -39.00 -60.79 -11.09
C GLU A 41 -38.72 -59.57 -10.21
N GLU A 42 -38.20 -59.76 -8.99
CA GLU A 42 -37.75 -58.68 -8.10
C GLU A 42 -36.65 -57.83 -8.76
N MET A 43 -35.68 -58.49 -9.42
CA MET A 43 -34.59 -57.83 -10.13
C MET A 43 -35.06 -57.08 -11.37
N GLU A 44 -36.00 -57.65 -12.13
CA GLU A 44 -36.64 -56.99 -13.27
C GLU A 44 -37.48 -55.79 -12.84
N GLU A 45 -38.18 -55.89 -11.70
CA GLU A 45 -38.97 -54.79 -11.15
C GLU A 45 -38.08 -53.64 -10.64
N GLU A 46 -36.95 -53.95 -10.00
CA GLU A 46 -35.92 -52.96 -9.65
C GLU A 46 -35.28 -52.32 -10.89
N LEU A 47 -34.93 -53.13 -11.90
CA LEU A 47 -34.40 -52.62 -13.17
C LEU A 47 -35.39 -51.69 -13.86
N LYS A 48 -36.67 -52.07 -13.89
CA LYS A 48 -37.73 -51.25 -14.49
C LYS A 48 -37.93 -49.94 -13.73
N LYS A 49 -37.96 -49.99 -12.40
CA LYS A 49 -38.00 -48.77 -11.55
C LYS A 49 -36.78 -47.86 -11.79
N ASN A 50 -35.59 -48.43 -11.97
CA ASN A 50 -34.38 -47.65 -12.27
C ASN A 50 -34.40 -47.04 -13.68
N ILE A 51 -34.90 -47.77 -14.68
CA ILE A 51 -35.07 -47.28 -16.06
C ILE A 51 -36.12 -46.16 -16.11
N ASP A 52 -37.25 -46.33 -15.42
CA ASP A 52 -38.32 -45.33 -15.37
C ASP A 52 -37.88 -44.04 -14.66
N ASN A 53 -36.98 -44.15 -13.66
CA ASN A 53 -36.40 -43.01 -12.95
C ASN A 53 -35.16 -42.41 -13.64
N LEU A 54 -34.62 -43.05 -14.67
CA LEU A 54 -33.40 -42.61 -15.38
C LEU A 54 -33.49 -41.17 -15.92
N PRO A 55 -34.61 -40.71 -16.52
CA PRO A 55 -34.75 -39.32 -16.96
C PRO A 55 -34.70 -38.32 -15.79
N LYS A 56 -35.22 -38.70 -14.63
CA LYS A 56 -35.18 -37.88 -13.42
C LYS A 56 -33.74 -37.75 -12.90
N TYR A 57 -33.01 -38.87 -12.81
CA TYR A 57 -31.60 -38.86 -12.41
C TYR A 57 -30.72 -38.07 -13.39
N ALA A 58 -30.97 -38.19 -14.70
CA ALA A 58 -30.26 -37.40 -15.71
C ALA A 58 -30.52 -35.89 -15.54
N THR A 59 -31.76 -35.50 -15.23
CA THR A 59 -32.13 -34.09 -14.99
C THR A 59 -31.47 -33.55 -13.72
N GLU A 60 -31.47 -34.33 -12.64
CA GLU A 60 -30.78 -33.97 -11.39
C GLU A 60 -29.27 -33.84 -11.58
N ALA A 61 -28.65 -34.73 -12.36
CA ALA A 61 -27.24 -34.66 -12.70
C ALA A 61 -26.90 -33.43 -13.56
N LEU A 62 -27.74 -33.06 -14.53
CA LEU A 62 -27.57 -31.84 -15.32
C LEU A 62 -27.70 -30.58 -14.47
N ASN A 63 -28.69 -30.51 -13.57
CA ASN A 63 -28.84 -29.38 -12.65
C ASN A 63 -27.62 -29.27 -11.71
N ALA A 64 -27.13 -30.39 -11.19
CA ALA A 64 -25.93 -30.42 -10.35
C ALA A 64 -24.68 -29.97 -11.13
N LEU A 65 -24.59 -30.29 -12.42
CA LEU A 65 -23.50 -29.84 -13.29
C LEU A 65 -23.58 -28.32 -13.54
N ASP A 66 -24.78 -27.79 -13.80
CA ASP A 66 -25.01 -26.34 -13.96
C ASP A 66 -24.68 -25.56 -12.68
N GLU A 67 -25.04 -26.10 -11.51
CA GLU A 67 -24.68 -25.52 -10.22
C GLU A 67 -23.18 -25.56 -9.97
N LYS A 68 -22.53 -26.70 -10.27
CA LYS A 68 -21.08 -26.83 -10.19
C LYS A 68 -20.37 -25.82 -11.09
N GLU A 69 -20.82 -25.62 -12.34
CA GLU A 69 -20.22 -24.65 -13.25
C GLU A 69 -20.31 -23.20 -12.71
N LYS A 70 -21.43 -22.85 -12.07
CA LYS A 70 -21.59 -21.54 -11.41
C LYS A 70 -20.65 -21.37 -10.22
N ILE A 71 -20.50 -22.43 -9.41
CA ILE A 71 -19.59 -22.43 -8.25
C ILE A 71 -18.15 -22.33 -8.71
N ASP A 72 -17.74 -23.11 -9.71
CA ASP A 72 -16.38 -23.10 -10.26
C ASP A 72 -16.03 -21.69 -10.78
N LYS A 73 -16.91 -21.06 -11.57
CA LYS A 73 -16.72 -19.66 -12.02
C LYS A 73 -16.59 -18.68 -10.87
N ALA A 74 -17.46 -18.79 -9.86
CA ALA A 74 -17.40 -17.92 -8.69
C ALA A 74 -16.11 -18.13 -7.87
N MET A 75 -15.62 -19.36 -7.81
CA MET A 75 -14.37 -19.70 -7.11
C MET A 75 -13.17 -19.13 -7.86
N ASP A 76 -13.11 -19.28 -9.18
CA ASP A 76 -12.04 -18.72 -10.02
C ASP A 76 -11.98 -17.19 -9.89
N GLU A 77 -13.13 -16.50 -9.93
CA GLU A 77 -13.21 -15.05 -9.69
C GLU A 77 -12.67 -14.67 -8.30
N LYS A 78 -12.95 -15.47 -7.27
CA LYS A 78 -12.45 -15.23 -5.90
C LYS A 78 -10.96 -15.47 -5.78
N ILE A 79 -10.42 -16.51 -6.42
CA ILE A 79 -8.99 -16.81 -6.45
C ILE A 79 -8.24 -15.64 -7.13
N GLU A 80 -8.74 -15.16 -8.27
CA GLU A 80 -8.14 -14.02 -8.96
C GLU A 80 -8.12 -12.75 -8.08
N ILE A 81 -9.24 -12.39 -7.44
CA ILE A 81 -9.31 -11.22 -6.54
C ILE A 81 -8.35 -11.38 -5.35
N LEU A 82 -8.25 -12.58 -4.78
CA LEU A 82 -7.29 -12.82 -3.69
C LEU A 82 -5.84 -12.64 -4.16
N SER A 83 -5.51 -13.06 -5.38
CA SER A 83 -4.17 -12.89 -5.95
C SER A 83 -3.82 -11.41 -6.18
N GLU A 84 -4.81 -10.59 -6.58
CA GLU A 84 -4.69 -9.14 -6.77
C GLU A 84 -4.35 -8.41 -5.45
N ILE A 85 -4.86 -8.90 -4.31
CA ILE A 85 -4.58 -8.30 -3.00
C ILE A 85 -3.25 -8.82 -2.43
N ARG A 86 -2.99 -10.12 -2.62
CA ARG A 86 -1.84 -10.81 -2.03
C ARG A 86 -0.51 -10.33 -2.61
N THR A 87 -0.46 -10.12 -3.93
CA THR A 87 0.79 -9.76 -4.62
C THR A 87 1.36 -8.40 -4.15
N PRO A 88 0.58 -7.30 -4.08
CA PRO A 88 1.06 -6.04 -3.52
C PRO A 88 1.45 -6.15 -2.04
N HIS A 89 0.77 -7.00 -1.26
CA HIS A 89 1.10 -7.23 0.14
C HIS A 89 2.45 -7.95 0.32
N GLU A 90 2.69 -9.01 -0.43
CA GLU A 90 3.96 -9.75 -0.41
C GLU A 90 5.13 -8.85 -0.85
N LYS A 91 4.92 -8.05 -1.91
CA LYS A 91 5.89 -7.04 -2.37
C LYS A 91 6.24 -6.04 -1.25
N ARG A 92 5.23 -5.52 -0.55
CA ARG A 92 5.41 -4.59 0.57
C ARG A 92 6.23 -5.23 1.69
N ASN A 93 5.85 -6.43 2.12
CA ASN A 93 6.56 -7.13 3.21
C ASN A 93 8.02 -7.39 2.84
N PHE A 94 8.29 -7.83 1.60
CA PHE A 94 9.65 -8.03 1.11
C PHE A 94 10.48 -6.74 1.20
N ILE A 95 9.95 -5.61 0.71
CA ILE A 95 10.67 -4.33 0.77
C ILE A 95 10.91 -3.89 2.23
N GLU A 96 9.90 -4.04 3.09
CA GLU A 96 9.98 -3.69 4.51
C GLU A 96 11.06 -4.53 5.23
N GLU A 97 11.11 -5.83 4.97
CA GLU A 97 12.14 -6.74 5.47
C GLU A 97 13.53 -6.32 5.01
N ARG A 98 13.74 -6.04 3.72
CA ARG A 98 15.04 -5.63 3.17
C ARG A 98 15.56 -4.32 3.77
N ILE A 99 14.68 -3.34 3.97
CA ILE A 99 15.05 -2.08 4.65
C ILE A 99 15.48 -2.35 6.10
N ASN A 100 14.76 -3.20 6.82
CA ASN A 100 15.06 -3.53 8.21
C ASN A 100 16.38 -4.32 8.33
N GLU A 101 16.61 -5.28 7.43
CA GLU A 101 17.85 -6.05 7.36
C GLU A 101 19.06 -5.14 7.07
N ALA A 102 18.94 -4.21 6.11
CA ALA A 102 20.01 -3.24 5.81
C ALA A 102 20.37 -2.36 7.02
N LYS A 103 19.42 -2.11 7.93
CA LYS A 103 19.61 -1.33 9.17
C LYS A 103 19.96 -2.19 10.39
N SER A 104 20.11 -3.51 10.21
CA SER A 104 20.38 -4.43 11.32
C SER A 104 21.85 -4.47 11.74
N ASP A 105 22.78 -4.17 10.83
CA ASP A 105 24.20 -4.07 11.15
C ASP A 105 24.51 -2.74 11.86
N GLU A 106 25.13 -2.82 13.04
CA GLU A 106 25.39 -1.65 13.89
C GLU A 106 26.24 -0.59 13.17
N ASN A 107 27.26 -0.99 12.42
CA ASN A 107 28.16 -0.05 11.74
C ASN A 107 27.44 0.66 10.58
N ILE A 108 26.64 -0.09 9.82
CA ILE A 108 25.82 0.48 8.74
C ILE A 108 24.79 1.44 9.35
N LYS A 109 24.09 1.01 10.41
CA LYS A 109 23.08 1.80 11.09
C LYS A 109 23.64 3.10 11.67
N GLU A 110 24.80 3.08 12.30
CA GLU A 110 25.48 4.28 12.80
C GLU A 110 25.76 5.27 11.65
N ALA A 111 26.30 4.79 10.53
CA ALA A 111 26.59 5.63 9.37
C ALA A 111 25.31 6.20 8.72
N LEU A 112 24.25 5.40 8.62
CA LEU A 112 22.94 5.85 8.12
C LEU A 112 22.31 6.91 9.06
N ASN A 113 22.39 6.72 10.38
CA ASN A 113 21.87 7.68 11.35
C ASN A 113 22.60 9.02 11.28
N ALA A 114 23.92 9.01 11.08
CA ALA A 114 24.71 10.23 10.89
C ALA A 114 24.33 10.97 9.59
N LEU A 115 23.98 10.25 8.52
CA LEU A 115 23.42 10.85 7.30
C LEU A 115 22.04 11.46 7.55
N ASP A 116 21.16 10.78 8.31
CA ASP A 116 19.85 11.31 8.68
C ASP A 116 19.94 12.56 9.57
N GLU A 117 20.85 12.58 10.54
CA GLU A 117 21.07 13.76 11.39
C GLU A 117 21.69 14.92 10.60
N LYS A 118 22.61 14.64 9.67
CA LYS A 118 23.15 15.65 8.75
C LYS A 118 22.03 16.37 8.01
N GLU A 119 21.10 15.64 7.42
CA GLU A 119 19.97 16.24 6.71
C GLU A 119 19.05 17.08 7.61
N LYS A 120 18.88 16.69 8.88
CA LYS A 120 18.10 17.49 9.84
C LYS A 120 18.81 18.79 10.19
N ILE A 121 20.13 18.75 10.38
CA ILE A 121 20.95 19.93 10.65
C ILE A 121 20.91 20.88 9.45
N ASP A 122 21.11 20.36 8.24
CA ASP A 122 21.06 21.16 7.01
C ASP A 122 19.70 21.85 6.85
N LYS A 123 18.59 21.13 7.06
CA LYS A 123 17.24 21.73 7.06
C LYS A 123 17.04 22.78 8.15
N ALA A 124 17.61 22.58 9.34
CA ALA A 124 17.51 23.52 10.44
C ALA A 124 18.31 24.81 10.15
N MET A 125 19.49 24.70 9.54
CA MET A 125 20.27 25.86 9.09
C MET A 125 19.52 26.65 8.02
N ASP A 126 18.96 25.98 7.01
CA ASP A 126 18.15 26.63 5.98
C ASP A 126 16.92 27.35 6.56
N ALA A 127 16.25 26.72 7.53
CA ALA A 127 15.10 27.31 8.21
C ALA A 127 15.49 28.52 9.07
N LEU A 128 16.63 28.44 9.77
CA LEU A 128 17.17 29.55 10.56
C LEU A 128 17.51 30.75 9.68
N GLN A 129 18.16 30.52 8.53
CA GLN A 129 18.48 31.57 7.59
C GLN A 129 17.21 32.29 7.07
N LYS A 130 16.18 31.51 6.68
CA LYS A 130 14.89 32.08 6.26
C LYS A 130 14.20 32.85 7.39
N ARG A 131 14.24 32.34 8.63
CA ARG A 131 13.66 33.01 9.80
C ARG A 131 14.36 34.33 10.09
N HIS A 132 15.68 34.34 10.01
CA HIS A 132 16.50 35.54 10.20
C HIS A 132 16.18 36.63 9.16
N GLU A 133 16.07 36.26 7.87
CA GLU A 133 15.68 37.18 6.81
C GLU A 133 14.25 37.75 7.03
N GLN A 134 13.30 36.89 7.39
CA GLN A 134 11.92 37.29 7.68
C GLN A 134 11.81 38.21 8.92
N GLU A 135 12.51 37.90 10.00
CA GLU A 135 12.52 38.71 11.22
C GLU A 135 13.12 40.10 10.96
N LYS A 136 14.21 40.18 10.19
CA LYS A 136 14.80 41.47 9.76
C LYS A 136 13.84 42.29 8.90
N GLU A 137 13.16 41.66 7.95
CA GLU A 137 12.19 42.35 7.10
C GLU A 137 10.96 42.83 7.89
N ASN A 138 10.46 42.02 8.82
CA ASN A 138 9.35 42.39 9.69
C ASN A 138 9.73 43.54 10.63
N LEU A 139 10.92 43.48 11.24
CA LEU A 139 11.42 44.56 12.08
C LEU A 139 11.52 45.87 11.28
N LYS A 140 12.07 45.82 10.07
CA LYS A 140 12.15 46.98 9.17
C LYS A 140 10.76 47.58 8.90
N LYS A 141 9.77 46.75 8.54
CA LYS A 141 8.38 47.18 8.31
C LYS A 141 7.71 47.77 9.55
N GLU A 142 7.95 47.21 10.73
CA GLU A 142 7.37 47.72 11.97
C GLU A 142 7.86 49.12 12.32
N PHE A 143 9.12 49.42 12.05
CA PHE A 143 9.70 50.74 12.30
C PHE A 143 9.34 51.74 11.19
N GLU A 144 9.33 51.33 9.91
CA GLU A 144 8.83 52.16 8.79
C GLU A 144 7.35 52.56 8.98
N ASN A 145 6.49 51.66 9.48
CA ASN A 145 5.08 51.95 9.75
C ASN A 145 4.86 52.86 10.98
N LYS A 146 5.79 52.88 11.94
CA LYS A 146 5.75 53.80 13.08
C LYS A 146 6.13 55.22 12.67
N ASP A 147 7.02 55.39 11.70
CA ASP A 147 7.38 56.72 11.15
C ASP A 147 6.25 57.36 10.31
N GLY A 148 5.32 56.56 9.79
CA GLY A 148 4.14 57.06 9.06
C GLY A 148 3.04 57.65 9.96
N LYS A 149 2.96 57.25 11.24
CA LYS A 149 1.92 57.74 12.18
C LYS A 149 2.29 59.07 12.84
N ASP A 150 3.57 59.38 13.00
CA ASP A 150 4.00 60.63 13.65
C ASP A 150 3.96 61.85 12.70
N LYS A 151 3.82 61.64 11.38
CA LYS A 151 3.66 62.73 10.40
C LYS A 151 2.23 63.24 10.21
N GLN A 152 1.23 62.71 10.93
CA GLN A 152 -0.18 63.14 10.78
C GLN A 152 -0.70 64.04 11.92
N THR A 153 0.15 64.46 12.84
CA THR A 153 -0.23 65.33 13.98
C THR A 153 0.52 66.65 14.07
N GLN A 154 1.20 67.08 13.00
CA GLN A 154 1.68 68.45 12.85
C GLN A 154 1.54 68.87 11.39
N ASP A 155 0.41 69.47 11.04
CA ASP A 155 0.30 70.57 10.06
C ASP A 155 -1.18 70.97 9.92
N SER A 156 -1.68 71.62 10.96
CA SER A 156 -2.79 72.58 10.83
C SER A 156 -2.22 73.96 11.09
N ASP A 157 -1.63 74.60 10.07
CA ASP A 157 -2.06 75.93 9.63
C ASP A 157 -1.18 76.50 8.51
N ASN A 158 -1.88 77.07 7.54
CA ASN A 158 -1.47 78.07 6.54
C ASN A 158 -0.64 77.69 5.29
N SER A 159 -1.40 77.44 4.21
CA SER A 159 -1.59 78.36 3.08
C SER A 159 -0.38 78.97 2.35
N LYS A 160 -0.27 78.54 1.08
CA LYS A 160 -0.11 79.31 -0.16
C LYS A 160 1.30 79.63 -0.72
N GLU A 161 1.41 79.20 -1.98
CA GLU A 161 2.01 79.86 -3.15
C GLU A 161 3.53 79.79 -3.40
N LYS A 162 3.81 79.14 -4.54
CA LYS A 162 4.62 79.61 -5.69
C LYS A 162 6.12 79.30 -5.76
N GLU A 163 6.40 78.52 -6.82
CA GLU A 163 7.37 78.74 -7.88
C GLU A 163 8.89 78.71 -7.62
N LYS A 164 9.52 77.90 -8.49
CA LYS A 164 10.76 78.10 -9.25
C LYS A 164 12.06 77.49 -8.73
N THR A 165 12.54 76.63 -9.64
CA THR A 165 13.88 76.22 -10.01
C THR A 165 15.02 77.21 -9.78
N GLU A 166 16.16 76.58 -9.50
CA GLU A 166 17.54 76.88 -9.91
C GLU A 166 18.46 77.75 -9.02
N GLU A 167 19.53 77.04 -8.64
CA GLU A 167 20.93 77.46 -8.56
C GLU A 167 21.49 78.23 -7.34
N ASN A 168 22.27 77.45 -6.58
CA ASN A 168 23.69 77.68 -6.29
C ASN A 168 24.05 78.67 -5.17
N SER A 169 24.59 78.16 -4.06
CA SER A 169 25.82 78.72 -3.48
C SER A 169 26.41 77.83 -2.39
N ASN A 170 27.73 77.87 -2.41
CA ASN A 170 28.69 77.05 -1.70
C ASN A 170 28.84 77.44 -0.22
N ALA A 171 29.41 76.50 0.55
CA ALA A 171 30.05 76.68 1.86
C ALA A 171 29.15 76.89 3.10
N LYS A 172 29.01 75.82 3.88
CA LYS A 172 29.62 75.76 5.22
C LYS A 172 29.58 74.34 5.77
N ASN A 173 30.77 73.86 6.13
CA ASN A 173 30.99 72.79 7.10
C ASN A 173 30.00 72.92 8.26
N ASN A 174 29.18 71.89 8.44
CA ASN A 174 28.74 71.46 9.76
C ASN A 174 28.88 69.94 9.78
N ASN A 175 30.00 69.49 10.33
CA ASN A 175 30.03 68.28 11.16
C ASN A 175 28.94 68.45 12.23
N GLN A 176 27.71 68.09 11.90
CA GLN A 176 26.73 67.68 12.89
C GLN A 176 26.81 66.16 12.88
N GLY A 177 27.49 65.62 13.90
CA GLY A 177 27.34 64.23 14.25
C GLY A 177 25.84 63.94 14.27
N GLN A 178 25.39 63.05 13.39
CA GLN A 178 24.06 62.49 13.46
C GLN A 178 23.97 61.86 14.85
N GLN A 179 23.41 62.60 15.81
CA GLN A 179 22.88 61.99 17.01
C GLN A 179 21.76 61.09 16.49
N SER A 180 22.01 59.78 16.55
CA SER A 180 21.00 58.74 16.46
C SER A 180 19.78 59.22 17.22
N THR A 181 18.61 59.27 16.58
CA THR A 181 17.40 59.55 17.34
C THR A 181 17.18 58.36 18.30
N PRO A 182 16.56 58.54 19.48
CA PRO A 182 16.29 57.42 20.39
C PRO A 182 15.57 56.22 19.73
N LYS A 183 14.82 56.47 18.64
CA LYS A 183 14.15 55.46 17.82
C LYS A 183 15.10 54.65 16.93
N ASP A 184 16.18 55.26 16.44
CA ASP A 184 17.23 54.57 15.68
C ASP A 184 18.02 53.64 16.62
N GLU A 185 18.27 54.08 17.86
CA GLU A 185 18.93 53.26 18.89
C GLU A 185 18.07 52.07 19.33
N ASP A 186 16.75 52.25 19.43
CA ASP A 186 15.81 51.15 19.74
C ASP A 186 15.71 50.14 18.59
N TYR A 187 15.73 50.61 17.33
CA TYR A 187 15.78 49.74 16.15
C TYR A 187 17.09 48.96 16.08
N GLU A 188 18.23 49.63 16.24
CA GLU A 188 19.55 48.99 16.25
C GLU A 188 19.70 47.99 17.40
N ARG A 189 19.15 48.30 18.58
CA ARG A 189 19.12 47.36 19.70
C ARG A 189 18.28 46.13 19.38
N ALA A 190 17.06 46.31 18.85
CA ALA A 190 16.20 45.20 18.47
C ALA A 190 16.82 44.34 17.36
N LEU A 191 17.48 44.96 16.38
CA LEU A 191 18.20 44.27 15.31
C LEU A 191 19.37 43.46 15.88
N LYS A 192 20.15 44.05 16.79
CA LYS A 192 21.27 43.38 17.44
C LYS A 192 20.81 42.20 18.30
N GLU A 193 19.71 42.33 19.04
CA GLU A 193 19.13 41.22 19.82
C GLU A 193 18.68 40.05 18.93
N ILE A 194 18.15 40.35 17.73
CA ILE A 194 17.84 39.33 16.72
C ILE A 194 19.16 38.69 16.25
N GLU A 195 20.14 39.48 15.82
CA GLU A 195 21.43 38.99 15.33
C GLU A 195 22.15 38.10 16.37
N ASP A 196 22.23 38.53 17.63
CA ASP A 196 22.87 37.78 18.72
C ASP A 196 22.16 36.44 18.98
N ARG A 197 20.82 36.41 18.91
CA ARG A 197 20.04 35.18 19.08
C ARG A 197 20.28 34.19 17.94
N HIS A 198 20.21 34.67 16.69
CA HIS A 198 20.45 33.84 15.51
C HIS A 198 21.91 33.36 15.43
N ALA A 199 22.87 34.20 15.82
CA ALA A 199 24.28 33.82 15.90
C ALA A 199 24.50 32.68 16.90
N LYS A 200 23.84 32.74 18.07
CA LYS A 200 23.92 31.66 19.06
C LYS A 200 23.27 30.37 18.56
N GLU A 201 22.09 30.45 17.95
CA GLU A 201 21.44 29.28 17.35
C GLU A 201 22.30 28.66 16.23
N LEU A 202 22.96 29.48 15.42
CA LEU A 202 23.88 29.03 14.38
C LEU A 202 25.12 28.34 14.96
N GLU A 203 25.71 28.88 16.03
CA GLU A 203 26.84 28.28 16.74
C GLU A 203 26.48 26.89 17.29
N ASP A 204 25.28 26.74 17.89
CA ASP A 204 24.80 25.46 18.40
C ASP A 204 24.58 24.45 17.27
N LEU A 205 24.06 24.88 16.10
CA LEU A 205 23.93 24.03 14.91
C LEU A 205 25.28 23.62 14.34
N GLN A 206 26.27 24.53 14.30
CA GLN A 206 27.63 24.23 13.84
C GLN A 206 28.31 23.20 14.73
N LYS A 207 28.26 23.36 16.07
CA LYS A 207 28.79 22.36 17.01
C LYS A 207 28.15 20.99 16.82
N ARG A 208 26.85 20.97 16.52
CA ARG A 208 26.11 19.74 16.25
C ARG A 208 26.53 19.11 14.92
N GLN A 209 26.80 19.92 13.91
CA GLN A 209 27.32 19.50 12.60
C GLN A 209 28.72 18.88 12.75
N ASP A 210 29.63 19.55 13.47
CA ASP A 210 30.99 19.06 13.70
C ASP A 210 30.98 17.69 14.40
N LYS A 211 30.19 17.57 15.46
CA LYS A 211 30.01 16.28 16.15
C LYS A 211 29.47 15.20 15.20
N ASN A 212 28.51 15.54 14.36
CA ASN A 212 27.95 14.60 13.39
C ASN A 212 28.97 14.18 12.32
N ILE A 213 29.86 15.08 11.89
CA ILE A 213 30.97 14.76 10.98
C ILE A 213 31.95 13.79 11.64
N ASP A 214 32.28 14.00 12.91
CA ASP A 214 33.15 13.10 13.67
C ASP A 214 32.52 11.71 13.82
N ASP A 215 31.24 11.65 14.21
CA ASP A 215 30.48 10.40 14.36
C ASP A 215 30.39 9.65 13.02
N PHE A 216 30.13 10.36 11.91
CA PHE A 216 30.11 9.77 10.57
C PHE A 216 31.48 9.22 10.17
N THR A 217 32.55 10.00 10.37
CA THR A 217 33.92 9.59 10.04
C THR A 217 34.31 8.34 10.81
N LYS A 218 33.92 8.26 12.10
CA LYS A 218 34.14 7.07 12.92
C LYS A 218 33.39 5.85 12.39
N ALA A 219 32.13 6.02 11.98
CA ALA A 219 31.34 4.94 11.38
C ALA A 219 31.96 4.44 10.05
N ILE A 220 32.43 5.35 9.18
CA ILE A 220 33.15 4.98 7.95
C ILE A 220 34.43 4.20 8.26
N ASN A 221 35.20 4.62 9.26
CA ASN A 221 36.41 3.89 9.66
C ASN A 221 36.08 2.46 10.14
N ASN A 222 34.98 2.28 10.87
CA ASN A 222 34.51 0.96 11.29
C ASN A 222 34.01 0.13 10.10
N LEU A 223 33.36 0.77 9.11
CA LEU A 223 32.88 0.11 7.91
C LEU A 223 34.00 -0.29 6.95
N ALA A 224 35.13 0.42 6.93
CA ALA A 224 36.25 0.15 6.03
C ALA A 224 37.05 -1.14 6.35
N ASN A 225 36.60 -1.97 7.29
CA ASN A 225 37.13 -3.31 7.51
C ASN A 225 36.43 -4.35 6.63
N ALA A 226 37.12 -5.43 6.26
CA ALA A 226 36.66 -6.38 5.24
C ALA A 226 35.29 -7.04 5.55
N THR A 227 35.02 -7.36 6.81
CA THR A 227 33.76 -8.00 7.22
C THR A 227 32.56 -7.05 7.08
N SER A 228 32.73 -5.78 7.47
CA SER A 228 31.68 -4.76 7.35
C SER A 228 31.41 -4.38 5.90
N ILE A 229 32.44 -4.31 5.05
CA ILE A 229 32.29 -4.03 3.62
C ILE A 229 31.44 -5.11 2.92
N ALA A 230 31.67 -6.39 3.23
CA ALA A 230 30.90 -7.48 2.63
C ALA A 230 29.39 -7.35 2.94
N LYS A 231 29.05 -7.04 4.20
CA LYS A 231 27.66 -6.81 4.61
C LYS A 231 27.04 -5.57 3.96
N LEU A 232 27.82 -4.50 3.77
CA LEU A 232 27.37 -3.29 3.08
C LEU A 232 27.02 -3.59 1.62
N LEU A 233 27.86 -4.35 0.93
CA LEU A 233 27.61 -4.79 -0.45
C LEU A 233 26.38 -5.71 -0.54
N GLU A 234 26.22 -6.65 0.41
CA GLU A 234 25.02 -7.49 0.48
C GLU A 234 23.75 -6.67 0.71
N SER A 235 23.79 -5.71 1.63
CA SER A 235 22.67 -4.79 1.89
C SER A 235 22.31 -3.98 0.65
N LEU A 236 23.31 -3.47 -0.08
CA LEU A 236 23.09 -2.74 -1.34
C LEU A 236 22.43 -3.61 -2.40
N LYS A 237 22.90 -4.85 -2.56
CA LYS A 237 22.33 -5.81 -3.51
C LYS A 237 20.88 -6.17 -3.19
N GLU A 238 20.58 -6.44 -1.93
CA GLU A 238 19.21 -6.74 -1.48
C GLU A 238 18.29 -5.52 -1.62
N MET A 239 18.81 -4.32 -1.35
CA MET A 239 18.07 -3.08 -1.60
C MET A 239 17.82 -2.83 -3.08
N ASP A 240 18.77 -3.14 -3.97
CA ASP A 240 18.57 -3.05 -5.42
C ASP A 240 17.44 -4.01 -5.88
N LYS A 241 17.34 -5.21 -5.30
CA LYS A 241 16.20 -6.12 -5.56
C LYS A 241 14.88 -5.53 -5.07
N ALA A 242 14.85 -4.93 -3.88
CA ALA A 242 13.66 -4.27 -3.36
C ALA A 242 13.24 -3.09 -4.25
N LEU A 243 14.20 -2.29 -4.69
CA LEU A 243 13.98 -1.20 -5.62
C LEU A 243 13.51 -1.69 -6.98
N ALA A 244 14.00 -2.83 -7.48
CA ALA A 244 13.52 -3.41 -8.73
C ALA A 244 12.01 -3.65 -8.70
N LEU A 245 11.49 -4.13 -7.56
CA LEU A 245 10.05 -4.34 -7.38
C LEU A 245 9.29 -3.01 -7.37
N ILE A 246 9.87 -1.94 -6.82
CA ILE A 246 9.24 -0.61 -6.82
C ILE A 246 9.31 0.03 -8.21
N ILE A 247 10.46 -0.08 -8.88
CA ILE A 247 10.83 0.59 -10.13
C ILE A 247 10.28 -0.14 -11.37
N THR A 248 9.63 -1.31 -11.26
CA THR A 248 9.06 -2.09 -12.39
C THR A 248 8.03 -1.39 -13.31
N ASN A 249 7.88 -0.06 -13.25
CA ASN A 249 7.29 0.77 -14.31
C ASN A 249 8.30 1.59 -15.14
N ASN A 250 9.62 1.44 -14.94
CA ASN A 250 10.68 1.93 -15.84
C ASN A 250 11.84 0.93 -15.92
N LYS A 251 11.98 0.29 -17.08
CA LYS A 251 12.88 -0.85 -17.38
C LYS A 251 14.40 -0.59 -17.25
N GLU A 252 14.85 0.59 -16.81
CA GLU A 252 16.23 1.02 -17.06
C GLU A 252 17.24 0.91 -15.90
N LEU A 253 16.87 0.43 -14.70
CA LEU A 253 17.75 0.65 -13.52
C LEU A 253 18.32 -0.58 -12.81
N VAL A 254 18.00 -1.83 -13.19
CA VAL A 254 18.19 -2.97 -12.25
C VAL A 254 19.40 -3.86 -12.51
N SER A 255 20.10 -3.78 -13.64
CA SER A 255 21.27 -4.65 -13.85
C SER A 255 22.44 -3.87 -14.43
N LEU A 256 23.31 -3.35 -13.55
CA LEU A 256 24.74 -3.07 -13.80
C LEU A 256 25.48 -2.47 -12.58
N THR A 257 24.90 -2.41 -11.38
CA THR A 257 25.49 -1.70 -10.22
C THR A 257 26.48 -2.52 -9.40
N ASP A 258 26.24 -3.82 -9.18
CA ASP A 258 27.07 -4.61 -8.26
C ASP A 258 28.51 -4.82 -8.75
N GLU A 259 28.69 -5.15 -10.04
CA GLU A 259 30.02 -5.28 -10.66
C GLU A 259 30.77 -3.95 -10.64
N GLN A 260 30.07 -2.84 -10.92
CA GLN A 260 30.65 -1.49 -10.86
C GLN A 260 31.05 -1.08 -9.44
N ARG A 261 30.25 -1.43 -8.42
CA ARG A 261 30.57 -1.17 -7.00
C ARG A 261 31.80 -1.97 -6.56
N LEU A 262 31.88 -3.25 -6.97
CA LEU A 262 33.02 -4.11 -6.69
C LEU A 262 34.29 -3.60 -7.39
N GLU A 263 34.22 -3.25 -8.67
CA GLU A 263 35.34 -2.71 -9.43
C GLU A 263 35.85 -1.38 -8.85
N LYS A 264 34.95 -0.46 -8.49
CA LYS A 264 35.29 0.80 -7.82
C LYS A 264 35.96 0.57 -6.48
N LEU A 265 35.44 -0.35 -5.67
CA LEU A 265 36.02 -0.68 -4.38
C LEU A 265 37.42 -1.30 -4.53
N GLU A 266 37.61 -2.19 -5.50
CA GLU A 266 38.91 -2.79 -5.78
C GLU A 266 39.94 -1.74 -6.26
N LEU A 267 39.51 -0.81 -7.11
CA LEU A 267 40.33 0.32 -7.53
C LEU A 267 40.70 1.22 -6.34
N ALA A 268 39.74 1.54 -5.48
CA ALA A 268 39.96 2.37 -4.30
C ALA A 268 40.91 1.70 -3.30
N LEU A 269 40.81 0.37 -3.12
CA LEU A 269 41.75 -0.40 -2.32
C LEU A 269 43.17 -0.33 -2.89
N LYS A 270 43.34 -0.45 -4.21
CA LYS A 270 44.63 -0.30 -4.89
C LYS A 270 45.21 1.11 -4.75
N GLN A 271 44.36 2.12 -4.61
CA GLN A 271 44.72 3.54 -4.50
C GLN A 271 44.83 4.06 -3.06
N ASN A 272 44.65 3.21 -2.03
CA ASN A 272 44.55 3.61 -0.61
C ASN A 272 43.39 4.57 -0.29
N ASN A 273 42.34 4.61 -1.12
CA ASN A 273 41.16 5.47 -0.97
C ASN A 273 39.90 4.67 -0.55
N SER A 274 40.06 3.56 0.16
CA SER A 274 38.95 2.68 0.53
C SER A 274 37.87 3.36 1.37
N LYS A 275 38.22 4.36 2.18
CA LYS A 275 37.27 5.11 3.01
C LYS A 275 36.29 5.93 2.16
N GLU A 276 36.80 6.60 1.12
CA GLU A 276 35.97 7.38 0.20
C GLU A 276 35.00 6.46 -0.55
N ALA A 277 35.47 5.29 -1.02
CA ALA A 277 34.60 4.31 -1.65
C ALA A 277 33.51 3.79 -0.71
N VAL A 278 33.85 3.50 0.56
CA VAL A 278 32.87 3.07 1.57
C VAL A 278 31.87 4.19 1.88
N GLU A 279 32.33 5.45 1.91
CA GLU A 279 31.46 6.62 2.07
C GLU A 279 30.46 6.77 0.90
N GLU A 280 30.90 6.55 -0.34
CA GLU A 280 30.00 6.53 -1.49
C GLU A 280 28.97 5.40 -1.40
N LEU A 281 29.40 4.19 -1.05
CA LEU A 281 28.52 3.03 -0.92
C LEU A 281 27.45 3.24 0.17
N ILE A 282 27.78 3.86 1.30
CA ILE A 282 26.78 4.14 2.34
C ILE A 282 25.80 5.23 1.92
N LYS A 283 26.25 6.25 1.16
CA LYS A 283 25.35 7.27 0.59
C LYS A 283 24.39 6.65 -0.43
N ASP A 284 24.88 5.73 -1.25
CA ASP A 284 24.03 4.97 -2.18
C ASP A 284 23.01 4.12 -1.42
N LEU A 285 23.43 3.41 -0.37
CA LEU A 285 22.51 2.61 0.45
C LEU A 285 21.45 3.50 1.12
N HIS A 286 21.84 4.65 1.66
CA HIS A 286 20.93 5.63 2.25
C HIS A 286 19.89 6.12 1.24
N LYS A 287 20.32 6.49 0.04
CA LYS A 287 19.44 6.89 -1.07
C LYS A 287 18.49 5.77 -1.47
N ASN A 288 18.98 4.53 -1.54
CA ASN A 288 18.19 3.36 -1.87
C ASN A 288 17.11 3.09 -0.83
N ILE A 289 17.48 3.13 0.46
CA ILE A 289 16.54 2.99 1.58
C ILE A 289 15.46 4.05 1.50
N LYS A 290 15.80 5.33 1.29
CA LYS A 290 14.81 6.41 1.20
C LYS A 290 13.87 6.25 0.01
N THR A 291 14.41 5.86 -1.14
CA THR A 291 13.59 5.58 -2.34
C THR A 291 12.63 4.42 -2.07
N ALA A 292 13.12 3.37 -1.41
CA ALA A 292 12.30 2.23 -1.04
C ALA A 292 11.22 2.59 -0.02
N GLN A 293 11.55 3.43 0.96
CA GLN A 293 10.61 3.95 1.96
C GLN A 293 9.46 4.73 1.29
N LYS A 294 9.78 5.59 0.31
CA LYS A 294 8.76 6.31 -0.48
C LYS A 294 7.86 5.35 -1.26
N GLY A 295 8.43 4.32 -1.87
CA GLY A 295 7.64 3.29 -2.56
C GLY A 295 6.73 2.51 -1.61
N LEU A 296 7.15 2.25 -0.36
CA LEU A 296 6.28 1.68 0.66
C LEU A 296 5.10 2.60 1.00
N ASP A 297 5.35 3.91 1.14
CA ASP A 297 4.29 4.89 1.40
C ASP A 297 3.28 4.94 0.25
N GLU A 298 3.74 4.86 -1.01
CA GLU A 298 2.89 4.77 -2.20
C GLU A 298 2.04 3.48 -2.19
N LEU A 299 2.64 2.31 -1.92
CA LEU A 299 1.92 1.04 -1.82
C LEU A 299 0.88 1.04 -0.69
N GLU A 300 1.17 1.69 0.44
CA GLU A 300 0.20 1.80 1.53
C GLU A 300 -0.96 2.74 1.15
N LEU A 301 -0.69 3.85 0.46
CA LEU A 301 -1.72 4.72 -0.07
C LEU A 301 -2.64 3.96 -1.05
N GLU A 302 -2.05 3.17 -1.94
CA GLU A 302 -2.80 2.32 -2.87
C GLU A 302 -3.67 1.30 -2.15
N LYS A 303 -3.14 0.60 -1.13
CA LYS A 303 -3.94 -0.31 -0.30
C LYS A 303 -5.13 0.40 0.36
N GLN A 304 -4.93 1.60 0.90
CA GLN A 304 -6.03 2.38 1.46
C GLN A 304 -7.07 2.76 0.40
N ASN A 305 -6.61 3.11 -0.80
CA ASN A 305 -7.46 3.40 -1.93
C ASN A 305 -8.23 2.18 -2.41
N TYR A 306 -7.63 0.98 -2.39
CA TYR A 306 -8.30 -0.29 -2.69
C TYR A 306 -9.48 -0.53 -1.73
N VAL A 307 -9.25 -0.40 -0.42
CA VAL A 307 -10.31 -0.59 0.59
C VAL A 307 -11.45 0.42 0.39
N LYS A 308 -11.13 1.67 0.06
CA LYS A 308 -12.14 2.70 -0.25
C LYS A 308 -12.91 2.37 -1.53
N LEU A 309 -12.21 1.95 -2.59
CA LEU A 309 -12.79 1.63 -3.88
C LEU A 309 -13.74 0.43 -3.76
N ASP A 310 -13.36 -0.63 -3.05
CA ASP A 310 -14.23 -1.78 -2.83
C ASP A 310 -15.52 -1.40 -2.07
N ARG A 311 -15.41 -0.57 -1.03
CA ARG A 311 -16.59 -0.05 -0.31
C ARG A 311 -17.50 0.77 -1.23
N LEU A 312 -16.93 1.62 -2.09
CA LEU A 312 -17.71 2.41 -3.05
C LEU A 312 -18.37 1.51 -4.10
N ASN A 313 -17.67 0.49 -4.60
CA ASN A 313 -18.24 -0.51 -5.50
C ASN A 313 -19.43 -1.24 -4.87
N GLN A 314 -19.35 -1.62 -3.59
CA GLN A 314 -20.47 -2.26 -2.88
C GLN A 314 -21.67 -1.33 -2.73
N LYS A 315 -21.45 -0.03 -2.45
CA LYS A 315 -22.51 0.97 -2.33
C LYS A 315 -23.17 1.29 -3.67
N ALA A 316 -22.37 1.57 -4.70
CA ALA A 316 -22.84 1.91 -6.04
C ALA A 316 -23.60 0.77 -6.73
N ASN A 317 -23.30 -0.49 -6.39
CA ASN A 317 -24.11 -1.63 -6.83
C ASN A 317 -25.51 -1.69 -6.22
N LYS A 318 -25.72 -1.06 -5.05
CA LYS A 318 -26.99 -1.07 -4.32
C LYS A 318 -27.81 0.21 -4.56
N ASP A 319 -27.14 1.37 -4.60
CA ASP A 319 -27.77 2.67 -4.84
C ASP A 319 -27.13 3.35 -6.06
N PRO A 320 -27.89 3.54 -7.16
CA PRO A 320 -27.45 4.29 -8.35
C PRO A 320 -26.91 5.70 -8.04
N ARG A 321 -27.39 6.36 -6.97
CA ARG A 321 -26.95 7.71 -6.59
C ARG A 321 -25.50 7.77 -6.10
N GLU A 322 -24.95 6.63 -5.66
CA GLU A 322 -23.56 6.52 -5.21
C GLU A 322 -22.57 6.36 -6.38
N VAL A 323 -23.06 6.17 -7.61
CA VAL A 323 -22.21 6.02 -8.81
C VAL A 323 -21.42 7.30 -9.11
N GLU A 324 -21.98 8.48 -8.84
CA GLU A 324 -21.28 9.75 -9.02
C GLU A 324 -20.09 9.89 -8.05
N ASN A 325 -20.25 9.40 -6.81
CA ASN A 325 -19.16 9.36 -5.83
C ASN A 325 -18.06 8.39 -6.27
N LEU A 326 -18.43 7.23 -6.82
CA LEU A 326 -17.49 6.26 -7.39
C LEU A 326 -16.71 6.87 -8.56
N LYS A 327 -17.40 7.60 -9.47
CA LYS A 327 -16.77 8.25 -10.62
C LYS A 327 -15.76 9.32 -10.18
N LYS A 328 -16.13 10.22 -9.27
CA LYS A 328 -15.21 11.24 -8.73
C LYS A 328 -14.00 10.61 -8.03
N PHE A 329 -14.22 9.50 -7.31
CA PHE A 329 -13.13 8.80 -6.66
C PHE A 329 -12.17 8.14 -7.67
N MET A 330 -12.69 7.53 -8.74
CA MET A 330 -11.87 7.00 -9.84
C MET A 330 -11.03 8.08 -10.52
N GLU A 331 -11.61 9.25 -10.82
CA GLU A 331 -10.85 10.38 -11.41
C GLU A 331 -9.75 10.91 -10.47
N LYS A 332 -9.99 10.86 -9.16
CA LYS A 332 -8.99 11.21 -8.14
C LYS A 332 -7.89 10.16 -8.06
N LEU A 333 -8.27 8.88 -8.09
CA LEU A 333 -7.38 7.72 -8.04
C LEU A 333 -6.36 7.75 -9.18
N ASP A 334 -6.79 8.03 -10.41
CA ASP A 334 -5.92 8.12 -11.59
C ASP A 334 -4.87 9.23 -11.47
N LYS A 335 -5.17 10.30 -10.72
CA LYS A 335 -4.26 11.44 -10.50
C LYS A 335 -3.31 11.21 -9.34
N GLU A 336 -3.80 10.68 -8.23
CA GLU A 336 -3.03 10.55 -6.99
C GLU A 336 -2.24 9.24 -6.91
N THR A 337 -2.71 8.19 -7.56
CA THR A 337 -2.10 6.85 -7.55
C THR A 337 -2.11 6.24 -8.96
N PRO A 338 -1.25 6.72 -9.87
CA PRO A 338 -1.28 6.32 -11.29
C PRO A 338 -1.03 4.82 -11.51
N ASN A 339 -0.27 4.17 -10.62
CA ASN A 339 0.03 2.74 -10.72
C ASN A 339 -1.11 1.84 -10.18
N PHE A 340 -2.14 2.43 -9.56
CA PHE A 340 -3.23 1.66 -8.94
C PHE A 340 -3.93 0.74 -9.94
N LYS A 341 -4.14 1.19 -11.19
CA LYS A 341 -4.79 0.39 -12.23
C LYS A 341 -3.99 -0.86 -12.62
N GLU A 342 -2.66 -0.79 -12.51
CA GLU A 342 -1.78 -1.91 -12.85
C GLU A 342 -1.65 -2.90 -11.69
N HIS A 343 -1.61 -2.39 -10.46
CA HIS A 343 -1.57 -3.22 -9.25
C HIS A 343 -2.93 -3.84 -8.90
N TYR A 344 -4.03 -3.16 -9.20
CA TYR A 344 -5.41 -3.57 -8.91
C TYR A 344 -6.33 -3.48 -10.15
N PRO A 345 -6.01 -4.20 -11.26
CA PRO A 345 -6.72 -4.09 -12.52
C PRO A 345 -8.18 -4.55 -12.47
N LYS A 346 -8.49 -5.63 -11.75
CA LYS A 346 -9.83 -6.23 -11.68
C LYS A 346 -10.77 -5.36 -10.86
N THR A 347 -10.26 -4.87 -9.73
CA THR A 347 -11.05 -4.00 -8.85
C THR A 347 -11.32 -2.66 -9.51
N TYR A 348 -10.35 -2.14 -10.28
CA TYR A 348 -10.53 -0.96 -11.13
C TYR A 348 -11.55 -1.20 -12.26
N GLU A 349 -11.45 -2.32 -13.00
CA GLU A 349 -12.38 -2.69 -14.07
C GLU A 349 -13.82 -2.86 -13.54
N LYS A 350 -13.99 -3.45 -12.35
CA LYS A 350 -15.29 -3.58 -11.68
C LYS A 350 -15.95 -2.22 -11.46
N SER A 351 -15.18 -1.22 -11.02
CA SER A 351 -15.67 0.15 -10.87
C SER A 351 -16.12 0.75 -12.19
N GLN A 352 -15.35 0.55 -13.26
CA GLN A 352 -15.72 1.02 -14.60
C GLN A 352 -17.03 0.39 -15.09
N LYS A 353 -17.20 -0.92 -14.93
CA LYS A 353 -18.43 -1.63 -15.32
C LYS A 353 -19.68 -1.10 -14.60
N ILE A 354 -19.57 -0.76 -13.31
CA ILE A 354 -20.68 -0.17 -12.55
C ILE A 354 -21.06 1.20 -13.13
N ILE A 355 -20.07 2.04 -13.40
CA ILE A 355 -20.27 3.38 -13.99
C ILE A 355 -20.91 3.28 -15.38
N GLU A 356 -20.44 2.38 -16.23
CA GLU A 356 -20.99 2.15 -17.56
C GLU A 356 -22.44 1.64 -17.52
N LYS A 357 -22.73 0.70 -16.62
CA LYS A 357 -24.09 0.17 -16.44
C LYS A 357 -25.07 1.28 -16.05
N HIS A 358 -24.67 2.20 -15.17
CA HIS A 358 -25.50 3.35 -14.80
C HIS A 358 -25.75 4.29 -15.99
N LYS A 359 -24.69 4.65 -16.72
CA LYS A 359 -24.79 5.51 -17.90
C LYS A 359 -25.74 4.95 -18.95
N ASN A 360 -25.66 3.64 -19.20
CA ASN A 360 -26.57 2.97 -20.13
C ASN A 360 -28.02 3.01 -19.65
N GLN A 361 -28.28 2.80 -18.36
CA GLN A 361 -29.63 2.88 -17.78
C GLN A 361 -30.24 4.29 -17.84
N GLU A 362 -29.43 5.34 -17.67
CA GLU A 362 -29.88 6.73 -17.86
C GLU A 362 -30.27 7.00 -19.32
N HIS A 363 -29.44 6.56 -20.28
CA HIS A 363 -29.75 6.71 -21.70
C HIS A 363 -31.00 5.92 -22.16
N THR A 364 -31.28 4.75 -21.59
CA THR A 364 -32.54 4.03 -21.90
C THR A 364 -33.75 4.74 -21.31
N LYS A 365 -33.63 5.35 -20.13
CA LYS A 365 -34.71 6.16 -19.51
C LYS A 365 -35.01 7.41 -20.33
N GLU A 366 -33.99 8.15 -20.78
CA GLU A 366 -34.14 9.33 -21.65
C GLU A 366 -34.79 8.99 -23.00
N LYS A 367 -34.39 7.88 -23.63
CA LYS A 367 -35.02 7.41 -24.89
C LYS A 367 -36.49 6.99 -24.70
N SER A 368 -36.82 6.37 -23.57
CA SER A 368 -38.20 5.97 -23.27
C SER A 368 -39.13 7.16 -22.96
N GLN A 369 -38.61 8.24 -22.35
CA GLN A 369 -39.35 9.47 -22.11
C GLN A 369 -39.47 10.36 -23.36
N GLY A 370 -38.52 10.28 -24.30
CA GLY A 370 -38.58 10.96 -25.59
C GLY A 370 -39.57 10.33 -26.60
N MET A 371 -39.92 9.05 -26.44
CA MET A 371 -40.94 8.36 -27.27
C MET A 371 -42.38 8.52 -26.76
N GLN A 372 -42.59 9.16 -25.61
CA GLN A 372 -43.91 9.45 -25.03
C GLN A 372 -44.32 10.93 -25.14
N ARG A 373 -43.63 11.72 -25.97
CA ARG A 373 -43.97 13.13 -26.24
C ARG A 373 -44.51 13.32 -27.64
#